data_AF-A0A932PY46-F1
#
_entry.id   AF-A0A932PY46-F1
#
_cell.length_a   1.000
_cell.length_b   1.000
_cell.length_c   1.000
_cell.angle_alpha   90.00
_cell.angle_beta   90.00
_cell.angle_gamma   90.00
#
_symmetry.space_group_name_H-M   'P 1'
#
loop_
_entity.id
_entity.type
_entity.pdbx_description
1 polymer ?
#
loop_
_entity_poly.entity_id
_entity_poly.type
_entity_poly.pdbx_seq_one_letter_code
_entity_poly.pdbx_strand_id
1 'polypeptide(L)'
;MDFAGKKVTVIPIFKDEGKEGDRDFLQWDTISLMSLLGVYAIVSYYKDAVPSEKYEHKITGQRFDRVHLKTELESLLSYQSDALHWNLAQINQVGELAEKALEAYSKISARLGIEMHSVESAERRVAELQKSKENFMQFSRSLAQSAQNRERLTVQPKEKLSGKKATLTIENYLGGSYFFTSDEAQITKNTIRLIEGKHTKAGSLPSTEDIKEGLIKMMLFTNLEDVVANGKSYKPRALLKLTSRRKFSLTALSKAQISVLSKLQQEASQNHFDVVVNGRNLATVRF
;
A
#
# COMPACT_ATOMS: atom_id res chain seq x y z
N MET A 1 -17.95 -6.39 16.95
CA MET A 1 -17.00 -7.12 17.80
C MET A 1 -15.63 -6.73 17.34
N ASP A 2 -14.87 -6.04 18.18
CA ASP A 2 -13.50 -5.69 17.86
C ASP A 2 -12.63 -6.96 17.92
N PHE A 3 -11.78 -7.14 16.90
CA PHE A 3 -10.88 -8.28 16.83
C PHE A 3 -9.84 -8.18 17.96
N ALA A 4 -9.90 -9.11 18.93
CA ALA A 4 -9.03 -9.11 20.11
C ALA A 4 -7.61 -9.65 19.84
N GLY A 5 -7.34 -10.16 18.63
CA GLY A 5 -6.03 -10.69 18.26
C GLY A 5 -5.07 -9.64 17.71
N LYS A 6 -3.80 -10.03 17.51
CA LYS A 6 -2.83 -9.21 16.79
C LYS A 6 -3.05 -9.33 15.28
N LYS A 7 -3.13 -8.19 14.59
CA LYS A 7 -3.12 -8.14 13.12
C LYS A 7 -1.68 -8.18 12.66
N VAL A 8 -1.31 -9.15 11.84
CA VAL A 8 0.09 -9.39 11.44
C VAL A 8 0.22 -9.34 9.93
N THR A 9 1.29 -8.72 9.44
CA THR A 9 1.71 -8.79 8.04
C THR A 9 3.18 -9.23 7.95
N VAL A 10 3.55 -9.87 6.85
CA VAL A 10 4.93 -10.28 6.58
C VAL A 10 5.40 -9.54 5.34
N ILE A 11 6.49 -8.78 5.45
CA ILE A 11 6.99 -7.93 4.38
C ILE A 11 8.46 -8.28 4.10
N PRO A 12 8.83 -8.56 2.84
CA PRO A 12 10.23 -8.81 2.50
C PRO A 12 11.05 -7.51 2.58
N ILE A 13 12.33 -7.58 2.96
CA ILE A 13 13.26 -6.44 2.87
C ILE A 13 13.34 -5.93 1.44
N PHE A 14 13.40 -6.83 0.47
CA PHE A 14 13.23 -6.50 -0.93
C PHE A 14 12.70 -7.70 -1.70
N LYS A 15 12.08 -7.41 -2.83
CA LYS A 15 11.61 -8.37 -3.82
C LYS A 15 12.35 -8.09 -5.12
N ASP A 16 13.05 -9.10 -5.62
CA ASP A 16 13.68 -9.11 -6.93
C ASP A 16 12.98 -10.17 -7.80
N GLU A 17 12.58 -9.78 -9.01
CA GLU A 17 11.95 -10.67 -9.99
C GLU A 17 12.91 -11.13 -11.10
N GLY A 18 14.21 -10.83 -11.00
CA GLY A 18 15.19 -11.04 -12.07
C GLY A 18 15.48 -9.76 -12.83
N LYS A 19 16.56 -9.71 -13.61
CA LYS A 19 17.09 -8.50 -14.29
C LYS A 19 16.10 -7.79 -15.21
N GLU A 20 15.15 -8.52 -15.79
CA GLU A 20 14.08 -7.97 -16.64
C GLU A 20 12.75 -7.77 -15.89
N GLY A 21 12.77 -8.00 -14.58
CA GLY A 21 11.63 -7.87 -13.69
C GLY A 21 11.66 -6.60 -12.85
N ASP A 22 10.71 -6.53 -11.92
CA ASP A 22 10.67 -5.44 -10.95
C ASP A 22 11.61 -5.70 -9.78
N ARG A 23 12.09 -4.62 -9.16
CA ARG A 23 12.88 -4.65 -7.94
C ARG A 23 12.37 -3.64 -6.93
N ASP A 24 11.68 -4.15 -5.91
CA ASP A 24 11.05 -3.36 -4.86
C ASP A 24 11.76 -3.54 -3.54
N PHE A 25 11.99 -2.45 -2.81
CA PHE A 25 12.61 -2.49 -1.49
C PHE A 25 11.64 -1.97 -0.45
N LEU A 26 11.75 -2.52 0.76
CA LEU A 26 11.07 -2.03 1.94
C LEU A 26 11.38 -0.55 2.16
N GLN A 27 10.34 0.22 2.43
CA GLN A 27 10.41 1.63 2.76
C GLN A 27 10.06 1.84 4.23
N TRP A 28 10.69 2.83 4.84
CA TRP A 28 10.40 3.24 6.22
C TRP A 28 8.91 3.58 6.39
N ASP A 29 8.35 4.29 5.42
CA ASP A 29 6.96 4.76 5.46
C ASP A 29 5.97 3.59 5.44
N THR A 30 6.34 2.45 4.83
CA THR A 30 5.54 1.21 4.91
C THR A 30 5.45 0.71 6.35
N ILE A 31 6.57 0.65 7.07
CA ILE A 31 6.62 0.18 8.46
C ILE A 31 5.89 1.17 9.39
N SER A 32 6.09 2.46 9.18
CA SER A 32 5.40 3.53 9.91
C SER A 32 3.87 3.45 9.70
N LEU A 33 3.43 3.17 8.46
CA LEU A 33 2.01 3.00 8.15
C LEU A 33 1.43 1.76 8.84
N MET A 34 2.16 0.65 8.89
CA MET A 34 1.72 -0.54 9.63
C MET A 34 1.54 -0.23 11.12
N SER A 35 2.43 0.55 11.72
CA SER A 35 2.29 1.00 13.11
C SER A 35 1.04 1.87 13.30
N LEU A 36 0.79 2.82 12.39
CA LEU A 36 -0.40 3.67 12.43
C LEU A 36 -1.70 2.84 12.35
N LEU A 37 -1.72 1.76 11.56
CA LEU A 37 -2.87 0.88 11.40
C LEU A 37 -2.99 -0.19 12.51
N GLY A 38 -2.09 -0.19 13.50
CA GLY A 38 -2.06 -1.21 14.55
C GLY A 38 -1.72 -2.61 14.02
N VAL A 39 -0.97 -2.69 12.93
CA VAL A 39 -0.53 -3.94 12.29
C VAL A 39 0.92 -4.21 12.67
N TYR A 40 1.16 -5.39 13.23
CA TYR A 40 2.49 -5.90 13.55
C TYR A 40 3.14 -6.40 12.26
N ALA A 41 4.16 -5.71 11.79
CA ALA A 41 4.93 -6.10 10.62
C ALA A 41 6.06 -7.04 11.03
N ILE A 42 6.18 -8.19 10.39
CA ILE A 42 7.36 -9.04 10.46
C ILE A 42 8.18 -8.77 9.21
N VAL A 43 9.40 -8.29 9.39
CA VAL A 43 10.33 -8.07 8.29
C VAL A 43 11.07 -9.38 8.02
N SER A 44 11.12 -9.79 6.76
CA SER A 44 11.65 -11.10 6.37
C SER A 44 12.34 -11.02 5.01
N TYR A 45 12.70 -12.17 4.44
CA TYR A 45 13.30 -12.27 3.12
C TYR A 45 12.82 -13.54 2.41
N TYR A 46 12.83 -13.49 1.09
CA TYR A 46 12.52 -14.66 0.27
C TYR A 46 13.74 -15.58 0.20
N LYS A 47 13.51 -16.87 0.46
CA LYS A 47 14.54 -17.93 0.45
C LYS A 47 14.45 -18.81 -0.78
N ASP A 48 13.28 -18.85 -1.42
CA ASP A 48 13.00 -19.69 -2.58
C ASP A 48 12.10 -18.95 -3.58
N ALA A 49 12.14 -19.39 -4.84
CA ALA A 49 11.36 -18.91 -5.96
C ALA A 49 11.31 -19.97 -7.06
N VAL A 50 10.44 -19.77 -8.05
CA VAL A 50 10.36 -20.61 -9.25
C VAL A 50 10.53 -19.75 -10.51
N PRO A 51 10.98 -20.32 -11.64
CA PRO A 51 10.98 -19.63 -12.93
C PRO A 51 9.56 -19.18 -13.31
N SER A 52 9.44 -18.03 -13.96
CA SER A 52 8.19 -17.57 -14.54
C SER A 52 7.88 -18.37 -15.81
N GLU A 53 6.71 -19.01 -15.88
CA GLU A 53 6.24 -19.69 -17.10
C GLU A 53 5.99 -18.71 -18.26
N LYS A 54 5.84 -17.42 -17.98
CA LYS A 54 5.50 -16.39 -18.96
C LYS A 54 6.69 -15.57 -19.45
N TYR A 55 7.78 -15.53 -18.67
CA TYR A 55 8.91 -14.62 -18.90
C TYR A 55 10.20 -15.37 -18.58
N GLU A 56 11.00 -15.64 -19.61
CA GLU A 56 12.18 -16.51 -19.55
C GLU A 56 13.23 -16.02 -18.52
N HIS A 57 13.43 -14.72 -18.41
CA HIS A 57 14.44 -14.12 -17.54
C HIS A 57 13.87 -13.57 -16.22
N LYS A 58 12.72 -14.11 -15.78
CA LYS A 58 12.08 -13.71 -14.52
C LYS A 58 11.80 -14.88 -13.58
N ILE A 59 11.80 -14.58 -12.29
CA ILE A 59 11.32 -15.47 -11.23
C ILE A 59 9.96 -15.01 -10.69
N THR A 60 9.19 -15.96 -10.17
CA THR A 60 7.90 -15.73 -9.52
C THR A 60 7.72 -16.70 -8.35
N GLY A 61 6.57 -16.64 -7.69
CA GLY A 61 6.20 -17.59 -6.63
C GLY A 61 7.16 -17.57 -5.44
N GLN A 62 7.81 -16.44 -5.17
CA GLN A 62 8.77 -16.30 -4.08
C GLN A 62 8.18 -16.76 -2.74
N ARG A 63 9.00 -17.42 -1.91
CA ARG A 63 8.62 -17.99 -0.61
C ARG A 63 9.57 -17.53 0.48
N PHE A 64 9.01 -17.11 1.61
CA PHE A 64 9.79 -16.70 2.78
C PHE A 64 10.51 -17.87 3.43
N ASP A 65 11.57 -17.56 4.20
CA ASP A 65 12.15 -18.55 5.12
C ASP A 65 11.14 -18.90 6.23
N ARG A 66 10.65 -20.15 6.19
CA ARG A 66 9.68 -20.66 7.15
C ARG A 66 10.22 -20.75 8.58
N VAL A 67 11.52 -21.00 8.73
CA VAL A 67 12.16 -21.09 10.06
C VAL A 67 12.19 -19.70 10.69
N HIS A 68 12.68 -18.71 9.95
CA HIS A 68 12.67 -17.30 10.37
C HIS A 68 11.25 -16.84 10.75
N LEU A 69 10.27 -17.07 9.86
CA LEU A 69 8.89 -16.65 10.12
C LEU A 69 8.28 -17.32 11.36
N LYS A 70 8.55 -18.61 11.57
CA LYS A 70 8.04 -19.31 12.75
C LYS A 70 8.59 -18.69 14.03
N THR A 71 9.90 -18.43 14.08
CA THR A 71 10.55 -17.78 15.22
C THR A 71 9.97 -16.39 15.48
N GLU A 72 9.82 -15.57 14.44
CA GLU A 72 9.23 -14.22 14.57
C GLU A 72 7.79 -14.26 15.08
N LEU A 73 6.98 -15.22 14.62
CA LEU A 73 5.61 -15.40 15.10
C LEU A 73 5.56 -15.83 16.57
N GLU A 74 6.45 -16.74 17.00
CA GLU A 74 6.56 -17.17 18.41
C GLU A 74 7.00 -16.01 19.31
N SER A 75 7.96 -15.19 18.88
CA SER A 75 8.34 -13.96 19.56
C SER A 75 7.18 -12.96 19.64
N LEU A 76 6.42 -12.80 18.55
CA LEU A 76 5.29 -11.87 18.53
C LEU A 76 4.14 -12.29 19.47
N LEU A 77 3.92 -13.60 19.63
CA LEU A 77 2.92 -14.14 20.57
C LEU A 77 3.24 -13.79 22.03
N SER A 78 4.52 -13.77 22.39
CA SER A 78 4.97 -13.40 23.74
C SER A 78 5.14 -11.89 23.94
N TYR A 79 5.20 -11.11 22.85
CA TYR A 79 5.40 -9.67 22.89
C TYR A 79 4.21 -8.94 23.53
N GLN A 80 4.46 -8.11 24.53
CA GLN A 80 3.39 -7.43 25.28
C GLN A 80 3.08 -6.01 24.79
N SER A 81 4.04 -5.37 24.13
CA SER A 81 3.89 -3.99 23.64
C SER A 81 3.11 -3.93 22.32
N ASP A 82 2.72 -2.70 21.94
CA ASP A 82 1.93 -2.43 20.75
C ASP A 82 2.70 -2.64 19.42
N ALA A 83 1.98 -2.46 18.31
CA ALA A 83 2.52 -2.59 16.97
C ALA A 83 3.62 -1.56 16.65
N LEU A 84 3.60 -0.37 17.26
CA LEU A 84 4.64 0.63 17.06
C LEU A 84 5.97 0.12 17.60
N HIS A 85 5.99 -0.32 18.85
CA HIS A 85 7.21 -0.81 19.49
C HIS A 85 7.75 -2.05 18.79
N TRP A 86 6.87 -2.99 18.40
CA TRP A 86 7.26 -4.17 17.63
C TRP A 86 7.90 -3.78 16.30
N ASN A 87 7.22 -2.94 15.52
CA ASN A 87 7.69 -2.53 14.19
C ASN A 87 9.03 -1.78 14.25
N LEU A 88 9.25 -0.97 15.29
CA LEU A 88 10.54 -0.32 15.52
C LEU A 88 11.65 -1.33 15.83
N ALA A 89 11.36 -2.37 16.61
CA ALA A 89 12.33 -3.43 16.91
C ALA A 89 12.73 -4.23 15.66
N GLN A 90 11.79 -4.42 14.71
CA GLN A 90 12.07 -5.06 13.43
C GLN A 90 13.06 -4.26 12.57
N ILE A 91 12.99 -2.92 12.63
CA ILE A 91 13.93 -2.06 11.89
C ILE A 91 15.38 -2.29 12.32
N ASN A 92 15.61 -2.56 13.60
CA ASN A 92 16.97 -2.81 14.09
C ASN A 92 17.61 -4.06 13.47
N GLN A 93 16.80 -4.99 12.94
CA GLN A 93 17.26 -6.24 12.31
C GLN A 93 17.32 -6.14 10.78
N VAL A 94 16.91 -5.01 10.18
CA VAL A 94 16.83 -4.83 8.73
C VAL A 94 18.17 -5.06 8.04
N GLY A 95 19.28 -4.62 8.65
CA GLY A 95 20.62 -4.81 8.12
C GLY A 95 20.99 -6.28 7.93
N GLU A 96 20.84 -7.09 8.99
CA GLU A 96 21.13 -8.53 8.94
C GLU A 96 20.18 -9.27 8.00
N LEU A 97 18.89 -8.94 8.01
CA LEU A 97 17.90 -9.55 7.11
C LEU A 97 18.16 -9.20 5.65
N ALA A 98 18.69 -8.01 5.37
CA ALA A 98 19.05 -7.60 4.03
C ALA A 98 20.24 -8.40 3.48
N GLU A 99 21.25 -8.69 4.31
CA GLU A 99 22.37 -9.58 3.94
C GLU A 99 21.88 -11.00 3.64
N LYS A 100 21.01 -11.56 4.51
CA LYS A 100 20.38 -12.87 4.26
C LYS A 100 19.56 -12.88 2.97
N ALA A 101 18.88 -11.78 2.65
CA ALA A 101 18.15 -11.63 1.41
C ALA A 101 19.08 -11.65 0.18
N LEU A 102 20.20 -10.93 0.23
CA LEU A 102 21.20 -10.95 -0.85
C LEU A 102 21.76 -12.35 -1.10
N GLU A 103 22.15 -13.05 -0.03
CA GLU A 103 22.64 -14.41 -0.11
C GLU A 103 21.57 -15.35 -0.69
N ALA A 104 20.33 -15.24 -0.24
CA ALA A 104 19.22 -16.04 -0.73
C ALA A 104 18.96 -15.81 -2.23
N TYR A 105 18.93 -14.56 -2.70
CA TYR A 105 18.76 -14.26 -4.12
C TYR A 105 19.93 -14.74 -4.97
N SER A 106 21.15 -14.69 -4.46
CA SER A 106 22.32 -15.26 -5.14
C SER A 106 22.19 -16.78 -5.30
N LYS A 107 21.74 -17.49 -4.25
CA LYS A 107 21.43 -18.93 -4.31
C LYS A 107 20.28 -19.25 -5.28
N ILE A 108 19.23 -18.43 -5.31
CA ILE A 108 18.10 -18.58 -6.25
C ILE A 108 18.61 -18.42 -7.69
N SER A 109 19.40 -17.39 -7.96
CA SER A 109 20.00 -17.12 -9.27
C SER A 109 20.83 -18.31 -9.76
N ALA A 110 21.77 -18.78 -8.93
CA ALA A 110 22.63 -19.92 -9.27
C ALA A 110 21.84 -21.22 -9.53
N ARG A 111 20.82 -21.49 -8.71
CA ARG A 111 19.99 -22.70 -8.85
C ARG A 111 19.09 -22.67 -10.08
N LEU A 112 18.53 -21.51 -10.42
CA LEU A 112 17.57 -21.37 -11.51
C LEU A 112 18.21 -20.95 -12.85
N GLY A 113 19.47 -20.51 -12.84
CA GLY A 113 20.15 -19.98 -14.01
C GLY A 113 19.59 -18.65 -14.52
N ILE A 114 18.88 -17.90 -13.67
CA ILE A 114 18.24 -16.61 -14.01
C ILE A 114 19.05 -15.48 -13.40
N GLU A 115 19.47 -14.53 -14.23
CA GLU A 115 20.23 -13.34 -13.80
C GLU A 115 19.34 -12.41 -12.95
N MET A 116 19.85 -12.01 -11.77
CA MET A 116 19.20 -11.01 -10.91
C MET A 116 19.65 -9.59 -11.26
N HIS A 117 19.01 -8.58 -10.68
CA HIS A 117 19.53 -7.22 -10.75
C HIS A 117 20.91 -7.11 -10.10
N SER A 118 21.64 -6.04 -10.44
CA SER A 118 22.98 -5.75 -9.90
C SER A 118 23.04 -5.90 -8.38
N VAL A 119 23.92 -6.81 -7.93
CA VAL A 119 24.22 -7.05 -6.51
C VAL A 119 24.82 -5.79 -5.89
N GLU A 120 25.71 -5.11 -6.59
CA GLU A 120 26.34 -3.88 -6.11
C GLU A 120 25.31 -2.79 -5.76
N SER A 121 24.29 -2.61 -6.62
CA SER A 121 23.22 -1.63 -6.34
C SER A 121 22.40 -1.99 -5.09
N ALA A 122 22.28 -3.30 -4.82
CA ALA A 122 21.59 -3.84 -3.67
C ALA A 122 22.41 -3.62 -2.39
N GLU A 123 23.69 -3.97 -2.43
CA GLU A 123 24.66 -3.81 -1.34
C GLU A 123 24.79 -2.35 -0.92
N ARG A 124 24.87 -1.41 -1.87
CA ARG A 124 24.84 0.02 -1.57
C ARG A 124 23.58 0.39 -0.79
N ARG A 125 22.43 -0.15 -1.19
CA ARG A 125 21.16 0.10 -0.49
C ARG A 125 21.16 -0.54 0.90
N VAL A 126 21.66 -1.76 1.06
CA VAL A 126 21.82 -2.42 2.37
C VAL A 126 22.74 -1.62 3.29
N ALA A 127 23.85 -1.11 2.77
CA ALA A 127 24.78 -0.28 3.54
C ALA A 127 24.10 0.99 4.07
N GLU A 128 23.24 1.65 3.28
CA GLU A 128 22.46 2.80 3.77
C GLU A 128 21.49 2.41 4.91
N LEU A 129 20.88 1.21 4.84
CA LEU A 129 19.99 0.70 5.89
C LEU A 129 20.74 0.42 7.20
N GLN A 130 22.01 0.01 7.12
CA GLN A 130 22.84 -0.32 8.27
C GLN A 130 23.41 0.89 9.01
N LYS A 131 23.46 2.08 8.37
CA LYS A 131 24.09 3.27 8.99
C LYS A 131 23.33 3.78 10.21
N SER A 132 22.03 4.02 10.08
CA SER A 132 21.14 4.40 11.19
C SER A 132 19.68 4.38 10.77
N LYS A 133 18.79 4.33 11.77
CA LYS A 133 17.34 4.48 11.59
C LYS A 133 16.99 5.81 10.90
N GLU A 134 17.65 6.90 11.31
CA GLU A 134 17.43 8.25 10.78
C GLU A 134 17.82 8.32 9.29
N ASN A 135 18.92 7.68 8.91
CA ASN A 135 19.36 7.61 7.53
C ASN A 135 18.38 6.79 6.69
N PHE A 136 17.93 5.64 7.18
CA PHE A 136 16.90 4.85 6.49
C PHE A 136 15.62 5.65 6.27
N MET A 137 15.16 6.37 7.31
CA MET A 137 13.98 7.22 7.22
C MET A 137 14.15 8.34 6.18
N GLN A 138 15.23 9.11 6.24
CA GLN A 138 15.48 10.21 5.30
C GLN A 138 15.61 9.70 3.86
N PHE A 139 16.37 8.63 3.66
CA PHE A 139 16.54 8.01 2.35
C PHE A 139 15.20 7.51 1.79
N SER A 140 14.41 6.79 2.59
CA SER A 140 13.08 6.30 2.20
C SER A 140 12.15 7.45 1.79
N ARG A 141 12.12 8.54 2.56
CA ARG A 141 11.28 9.72 2.26
C ARG A 141 11.66 10.38 0.94
N SER A 142 12.96 10.48 0.65
CA SER A 142 13.44 11.03 -0.63
C SER A 142 12.95 10.20 -1.83
N LEU A 143 12.92 8.86 -1.69
CA LEU A 143 12.42 7.95 -2.70
C LEU A 143 10.90 8.04 -2.86
N ALA A 144 10.17 8.11 -1.74
CA ALA A 144 8.71 8.25 -1.73
C ALA A 144 8.28 9.58 -2.38
N GLN A 145 8.93 10.69 -2.06
CA GLN A 145 8.69 12.00 -2.69
C GLN A 145 9.00 11.96 -4.20
N SER A 146 10.08 11.29 -4.59
CA SER A 146 10.41 11.08 -6.00
C SER A 146 9.35 10.25 -6.74
N ALA A 147 8.81 9.20 -6.09
CA ALA A 147 7.74 8.37 -6.64
C ALA A 147 6.44 9.16 -6.81
N GLN A 148 6.03 9.92 -5.78
CA GLN A 148 4.87 10.81 -5.83
C GLN A 148 4.98 11.84 -6.98
N ASN A 149 6.17 12.43 -7.17
CA ASN A 149 6.41 13.36 -8.27
C ASN A 149 6.24 12.70 -9.64
N ARG A 150 6.74 11.47 -9.82
CA ARG A 150 6.52 10.71 -11.07
C ARG A 150 5.03 10.44 -11.28
N GLU A 151 4.32 10.00 -10.24
CA GLU A 151 2.90 9.64 -10.31
C GLU A 151 1.97 10.86 -10.56
N ARG A 152 2.36 12.04 -10.06
CA ARG A 152 1.68 13.30 -10.37
C ARG A 152 1.74 13.61 -11.88
N LEU A 153 2.87 13.33 -12.52
CA LEU A 153 3.10 13.61 -13.94
C LEU A 153 2.48 12.56 -14.86
N THR A 154 2.25 11.33 -14.38
CA THR A 154 1.61 10.30 -15.20
C THR A 154 0.13 10.62 -15.40
N VAL A 155 -0.28 10.79 -16.65
CA VAL A 155 -1.70 10.80 -17.01
C VAL A 155 -2.18 9.35 -17.03
N GLN A 156 -3.10 8.96 -16.14
CA GLN A 156 -3.73 7.64 -16.14
C GLN A 156 -4.93 7.67 -17.12
N PRO A 157 -4.80 7.23 -18.38
CA PRO A 157 -5.86 7.38 -19.38
C PRO A 157 -7.05 6.42 -19.13
N LYS A 158 -6.88 5.50 -18.19
CA LYS A 158 -7.85 4.45 -17.85
C LYS A 158 -8.83 4.90 -16.78
N GLU A 159 -8.59 5.99 -16.08
CA GLU A 159 -9.50 6.51 -15.06
C GLU A 159 -10.34 7.65 -15.66
N LYS A 160 -11.66 7.60 -15.51
CA LYS A 160 -12.56 8.71 -15.92
C LYS A 160 -12.48 9.82 -14.87
N LEU A 161 -11.34 10.51 -14.85
CA LEU A 161 -11.09 11.60 -13.92
C LEU A 161 -11.60 12.93 -14.47
N SER A 162 -12.21 13.73 -13.61
CA SER A 162 -12.78 15.04 -13.94
C SER A 162 -12.08 16.21 -13.22
N GLY A 163 -11.32 15.92 -12.17
CA GLY A 163 -10.65 16.89 -11.32
C GLY A 163 -9.14 16.97 -11.52
N LYS A 164 -8.48 17.73 -10.66
CA LYS A 164 -7.02 17.89 -10.65
C LYS A 164 -6.39 16.84 -9.75
N LYS A 165 -5.38 16.12 -10.23
CA LYS A 165 -4.52 15.29 -9.36
C LYS A 165 -3.89 16.15 -8.28
N ALA A 166 -3.85 15.63 -7.06
CA ALA A 166 -3.22 16.28 -5.94
C ALA A 166 -2.16 15.39 -5.30
N THR A 167 -1.07 16.02 -4.86
CA THR A 167 -0.09 15.41 -3.98
C THR A 167 -0.44 15.74 -2.54
N LEU A 168 -0.33 14.75 -1.67
CA LEU A 168 -0.62 14.86 -0.26
C LEU A 168 0.61 14.43 0.53
N THR A 169 1.03 15.25 1.48
CA THR A 169 1.94 14.85 2.54
C THR A 169 1.13 14.73 3.80
N ILE A 170 1.04 13.53 4.35
CA ILE A 170 0.33 13.24 5.60
C ILE A 170 1.38 13.02 6.66
N GLU A 171 1.31 13.75 7.75
CA GLU A 171 2.17 13.57 8.91
C GLU A 171 1.34 13.07 10.09
N ASN A 172 1.98 12.35 11.01
CA ASN A 172 1.30 11.89 12.22
C ASN A 172 2.15 12.17 13.47
N TYR A 173 1.49 12.07 14.63
CA TYR A 173 2.11 12.32 15.94
C TYR A 173 3.22 11.31 16.31
N LEU A 174 3.32 10.18 15.59
CA LEU A 174 4.38 9.18 15.76
C LEU A 174 5.64 9.52 14.93
N GLY A 175 5.65 10.68 14.26
CA GLY A 175 6.76 11.12 13.41
C GLY A 175 6.77 10.48 12.02
N GLY A 176 5.69 9.82 11.61
CA GLY A 176 5.49 9.33 10.25
C GLY A 176 5.22 10.47 9.26
N SER A 177 5.73 10.33 8.03
CA SER A 177 5.51 11.29 6.94
C SER A 177 5.29 10.51 5.64
N TYR A 178 4.07 10.59 5.10
CA TYR A 178 3.63 9.74 4.00
C TYR A 178 3.32 10.58 2.77
N PHE A 179 3.94 10.22 1.64
CA PHE A 179 3.79 10.91 0.37
C PHE A 179 2.76 10.15 -0.49
N PHE A 180 1.52 10.62 -0.47
CA PHE A 180 0.41 10.03 -1.21
C PHE A 180 -0.04 10.89 -2.38
N THR A 181 -0.79 10.28 -3.30
CA THR A 181 -1.52 10.96 -4.36
C THR A 181 -3.02 10.77 -4.14
N SER A 182 -3.79 11.78 -4.53
CA SER A 182 -5.23 11.65 -4.75
C SER A 182 -5.51 11.91 -6.22
N ASP A 183 -6.27 11.01 -6.83
CA ASP A 183 -6.59 11.07 -8.26
C ASP A 183 -7.32 12.35 -8.63
N GLU A 184 -8.24 12.81 -7.78
CA GLU A 184 -8.84 14.13 -7.89
C GLU A 184 -8.93 14.81 -6.52
N ALA A 185 -8.56 16.09 -6.45
CA ALA A 185 -8.92 16.96 -5.35
C ALA A 185 -9.86 18.07 -5.84
N GLN A 186 -10.89 18.35 -5.06
CA GLN A 186 -11.85 19.41 -5.35
C GLN A 186 -12.07 20.27 -4.11
N ILE A 187 -11.83 21.57 -4.24
CA ILE A 187 -12.12 22.54 -3.19
C ILE A 187 -13.50 23.13 -3.47
N THR A 188 -14.39 23.09 -2.48
CA THR A 188 -15.70 23.73 -2.54
C THR A 188 -15.96 24.42 -1.21
N LYS A 189 -16.05 25.76 -1.24
CA LYS A 189 -16.18 26.60 -0.03
C LYS A 189 -15.02 26.35 0.94
N ASN A 190 -15.29 25.72 2.09
CA ASN A 190 -14.32 25.40 3.14
C ASN A 190 -14.00 23.90 3.23
N THR A 191 -14.39 23.13 2.22
CA THR A 191 -14.19 21.68 2.18
C THR A 191 -13.23 21.34 1.05
N ILE A 192 -12.23 20.51 1.35
CA ILE A 192 -11.41 19.84 0.34
C ILE A 192 -11.86 18.39 0.24
N ARG A 193 -12.34 18.00 -0.93
CA ARG A 193 -12.71 16.62 -1.23
C ARG A 193 -11.52 15.92 -1.86
N LEU A 194 -11.05 14.85 -1.22
CA LEU A 194 -9.99 13.97 -1.71
C LEU A 194 -10.65 12.73 -2.31
N ILE A 195 -10.41 12.50 -3.59
CA ILE A 195 -11.11 11.50 -4.39
C ILE A 195 -10.10 10.44 -4.83
N GLU A 196 -10.43 9.18 -4.55
CA GLU A 196 -9.75 8.03 -5.13
C GLU A 196 -10.64 7.37 -6.18
N GLY A 197 -10.11 7.17 -7.38
CA GLY A 197 -10.80 6.54 -8.50
C GLY A 197 -10.45 5.06 -8.61
N LYS A 198 -11.45 4.21 -8.86
CA LYS A 198 -11.22 2.85 -9.35
C LYS A 198 -12.05 2.61 -10.61
N HIS A 199 -11.45 2.08 -11.65
CA HIS A 199 -12.07 1.90 -12.95
C HIS A 199 -11.98 0.48 -13.48
N THR A 200 -13.06 -0.02 -14.09
CA THR A 200 -13.02 -1.22 -14.92
C THR A 200 -13.50 -0.97 -16.35
N LYS A 201 -12.81 -1.60 -17.31
CA LYS A 201 -13.24 -1.60 -18.73
C LYS A 201 -14.16 -2.77 -19.06
N ALA A 202 -14.02 -3.90 -18.35
CA ALA A 202 -14.68 -5.16 -18.69
C ALA A 202 -15.97 -5.39 -17.89
N GLY A 203 -15.94 -5.07 -16.58
CA GLY A 203 -17.03 -5.33 -15.64
C GLY A 203 -18.03 -4.18 -15.51
N SER A 204 -19.11 -4.43 -14.77
CA SER A 204 -20.06 -3.40 -14.33
C SER A 204 -19.55 -2.60 -13.12
N LEU A 205 -18.60 -3.17 -12.36
CA LEU A 205 -17.94 -2.60 -11.19
C LEU A 205 -16.46 -2.98 -11.16
N PRO A 206 -15.57 -2.14 -10.58
CA PRO A 206 -14.21 -2.53 -10.22
C PRO A 206 -14.20 -3.83 -9.39
N SER A 207 -13.07 -4.53 -9.40
CA SER A 207 -12.94 -5.78 -8.65
C SER A 207 -13.00 -5.51 -7.14
N THR A 208 -13.30 -6.53 -6.35
CA THR A 208 -13.29 -6.42 -4.88
C THR A 208 -11.91 -6.00 -4.36
N GLU A 209 -10.82 -6.45 -5.00
CA GLU A 209 -9.46 -6.05 -4.64
C GLU A 209 -9.21 -4.57 -4.95
N ASP A 210 -9.61 -4.08 -6.13
CA ASP A 210 -9.52 -2.65 -6.46
C ASP A 210 -10.27 -1.78 -5.44
N ILE A 211 -11.45 -2.24 -5.00
CA ILE A 211 -12.26 -1.54 -3.98
C ILE A 211 -11.53 -1.52 -2.63
N LYS A 212 -10.98 -2.66 -2.19
CA LYS A 212 -10.21 -2.76 -0.93
C LYS A 212 -8.98 -1.84 -0.95
N GLU A 213 -8.26 -1.76 -2.07
CA GLU A 213 -7.16 -0.81 -2.22
C GLU A 213 -7.63 0.64 -2.04
N GLY A 214 -8.76 0.99 -2.64
CA GLY A 214 -9.37 2.33 -2.48
C GLY A 214 -9.73 2.63 -1.02
N LEU A 215 -10.21 1.62 -0.28
CA LEU A 215 -10.53 1.75 1.14
C LEU A 215 -9.31 2.07 2.01
N ILE A 216 -8.09 1.66 1.61
CA ILE A 216 -6.86 2.04 2.34
C ILE A 216 -6.69 3.56 2.37
N LYS A 217 -6.88 4.22 1.22
CA LYS A 217 -6.84 5.69 1.17
C LYS A 217 -8.03 6.32 1.89
N MET A 218 -9.22 5.70 1.87
CA MET A 218 -10.35 6.21 2.65
C MET A 218 -10.06 6.20 4.15
N MET A 219 -9.47 5.13 4.68
CA MET A 219 -9.05 5.06 6.10
C MET A 219 -8.11 6.21 6.46
N LEU A 220 -7.19 6.59 5.57
CA LEU A 220 -6.28 7.71 5.80
C LEU A 220 -6.99 9.06 5.68
N PHE A 221 -7.74 9.27 4.59
CA PHE A 221 -8.33 10.57 4.26
C PHE A 221 -9.46 10.98 5.23
N THR A 222 -10.16 10.02 5.84
CA THR A 222 -11.21 10.31 6.83
C THR A 222 -10.64 10.71 8.20
N ASN A 223 -9.40 10.31 8.50
CA ASN A 223 -8.71 10.61 9.75
C ASN A 223 -7.79 11.84 9.66
N LEU A 224 -7.86 12.61 8.56
CA LEU A 224 -7.14 13.87 8.45
C LEU A 224 -7.82 14.94 9.32
N GLU A 225 -7.05 15.56 10.23
CA GLU A 225 -7.53 16.63 11.11
C GLU A 225 -7.17 18.01 10.53
N ASP A 226 -5.87 18.27 10.38
CA ASP A 226 -5.34 19.55 9.90
C ASP A 226 -4.95 19.50 8.42
N VAL A 227 -5.88 19.91 7.54
CA VAL A 227 -5.61 19.93 6.10
C VAL A 227 -5.41 21.35 5.60
N VAL A 228 -4.21 21.63 5.11
CA VAL A 228 -3.82 22.91 4.52
C VAL A 228 -3.54 22.74 3.03
N ALA A 229 -4.14 23.59 2.21
CA ALA A 229 -3.83 23.71 0.79
C ALA A 229 -3.68 25.19 0.42
N ASN A 230 -2.62 25.54 -0.31
CA ASN A 230 -2.34 26.93 -0.72
C ASN A 230 -2.38 27.95 0.45
N GLY A 231 -1.85 27.56 1.63
CA GLY A 231 -1.83 28.41 2.82
C GLY A 231 -3.18 28.58 3.53
N LYS A 232 -4.23 27.87 3.12
CA LYS A 232 -5.55 27.91 3.74
C LYS A 232 -5.97 26.55 4.29
N SER A 233 -6.60 26.55 5.46
CA SER A 233 -7.15 25.35 6.08
C SER A 233 -8.49 24.96 5.49
N TYR A 234 -8.73 23.66 5.35
CA TYR A 234 -9.95 23.09 4.79
C TYR A 234 -10.41 21.89 5.62
N LYS A 235 -11.73 21.67 5.67
CA LYS A 235 -12.30 20.43 6.20
C LYS A 235 -12.14 19.31 5.16
N PRO A 236 -11.45 18.20 5.46
CA PRO A 236 -11.34 17.10 4.50
C PRO A 236 -12.65 16.32 4.36
N ARG A 237 -12.88 15.81 3.16
CA ARG A 237 -13.90 14.79 2.86
C ARG A 237 -13.33 13.76 1.90
N ALA A 238 -13.32 12.51 2.33
CA ALA A 238 -12.88 11.40 1.49
C ALA A 238 -14.03 10.94 0.58
N LEU A 239 -13.72 10.62 -0.69
CA LEU A 239 -14.67 10.04 -1.63
C LEU A 239 -14.01 8.91 -2.43
N LEU A 240 -14.66 7.74 -2.45
CA LEU A 240 -14.31 6.63 -3.33
C LEU A 240 -15.19 6.65 -4.57
N LYS A 241 -14.58 6.84 -5.74
CA LYS A 241 -15.25 6.95 -7.04
C LYS A 241 -15.07 5.67 -7.84
N LEU A 242 -16.11 4.84 -7.87
CA LEU A 242 -16.15 3.60 -8.66
C LEU A 242 -16.74 3.87 -10.04
N THR A 243 -15.99 3.55 -11.09
CA THR A 243 -16.42 3.80 -12.47
C THR A 243 -16.30 2.56 -13.35
N SER A 244 -17.18 2.47 -14.34
CA SER A 244 -17.13 1.45 -15.39
C SER A 244 -17.61 2.02 -16.73
N ARG A 245 -17.32 1.32 -17.83
CA ARG A 245 -17.86 1.68 -19.15
C ARG A 245 -19.35 1.34 -19.29
N ARG A 246 -19.85 0.38 -18.52
CA ARG A 246 -21.24 -0.07 -18.54
C ARG A 246 -22.11 0.87 -17.71
N LYS A 247 -23.38 1.05 -18.10
CA LYS A 247 -24.34 1.77 -17.25
C LYS A 247 -24.51 1.02 -15.93
N PHE A 248 -24.50 1.75 -14.81
CA PHE A 248 -24.74 1.15 -13.51
C PHE A 248 -26.23 0.82 -13.35
N SER A 249 -26.53 -0.46 -13.12
CA SER A 249 -27.87 -0.94 -12.78
C SER A 249 -27.76 -2.07 -11.77
N LEU A 250 -28.51 -1.98 -10.66
CA LEU A 250 -28.56 -3.04 -9.64
C LEU A 250 -29.02 -4.38 -10.22
N THR A 251 -29.98 -4.35 -11.15
CA THR A 251 -30.52 -5.56 -11.79
C THR A 251 -29.51 -6.29 -12.66
N ALA A 252 -28.44 -5.60 -13.08
CA ALA A 252 -27.38 -6.17 -13.90
C ALA A 252 -26.18 -6.66 -13.07
N LEU A 253 -26.27 -6.59 -11.73
CA LEU A 253 -25.22 -7.06 -10.82
C LEU A 253 -25.50 -8.48 -10.33
N SER A 254 -24.45 -9.24 -10.10
CA SER A 254 -24.57 -10.52 -9.40
C SER A 254 -24.92 -10.32 -7.92
N LYS A 255 -25.48 -11.36 -7.28
CA LYS A 255 -25.74 -11.35 -5.82
C LYS A 255 -24.48 -11.01 -5.01
N ALA A 256 -23.31 -11.50 -5.44
CA ALA A 256 -22.04 -11.20 -4.80
C ALA A 256 -21.68 -9.71 -4.90
N GLN A 257 -21.87 -9.10 -6.08
CA GLN A 257 -21.62 -7.67 -6.29
C GLN A 257 -22.57 -6.79 -5.47
N ILE A 258 -23.85 -7.17 -5.39
CA ILE A 258 -24.84 -6.50 -4.54
C ILE A 258 -24.41 -6.56 -3.07
N SER A 259 -23.99 -7.73 -2.59
CA SER A 259 -23.50 -7.88 -1.22
C SER A 259 -22.27 -7.01 -0.93
N VAL A 260 -21.31 -6.95 -1.86
CA VAL A 260 -20.13 -6.06 -1.73
C VAL A 260 -20.55 -4.60 -1.64
N LEU A 261 -21.46 -4.12 -2.50
CA LEU A 261 -21.90 -2.74 -2.46
C LEU A 261 -22.71 -2.39 -1.21
N SER A 262 -23.54 -3.30 -0.71
CA SER A 262 -24.27 -3.11 0.54
C SER A 262 -23.32 -2.99 1.74
N LYS A 263 -22.30 -3.86 1.83
CA LYS A 263 -21.24 -3.74 2.84
C LYS A 263 -20.45 -2.44 2.71
N LEU A 264 -20.08 -2.06 1.47
CA LEU A 264 -19.37 -0.82 1.21
C LEU A 264 -20.20 0.41 1.59
N GLN A 265 -21.51 0.39 1.38
CA GLN A 265 -22.43 1.45 1.81
C GLN A 265 -22.46 1.57 3.33
N GLN A 266 -22.50 0.44 4.04
CA GLN A 266 -22.43 0.41 5.50
C GLN A 266 -21.09 0.98 6.01
N GLU A 267 -19.98 0.51 5.43
CA GLU A 267 -18.62 0.97 5.77
C GLU A 267 -18.46 2.48 5.58
N ALA A 268 -18.95 3.00 4.44
CA ALA A 268 -18.94 4.42 4.10
C ALA A 268 -19.72 5.27 5.11
N SER A 269 -20.90 4.79 5.52
CA SER A 269 -21.73 5.44 6.53
C SER A 269 -21.03 5.49 7.89
N GLN A 270 -20.48 4.35 8.34
CA GLN A 270 -19.81 4.21 9.63
C GLN A 270 -18.53 5.03 9.74
N ASN A 271 -17.76 5.13 8.65
CA ASN A 271 -16.46 5.82 8.64
C ASN A 271 -16.50 7.20 7.95
N HIS A 272 -17.69 7.71 7.65
CA HIS A 272 -17.92 9.08 7.17
C HIS A 272 -17.20 9.47 5.87
N PHE A 273 -17.11 8.55 4.91
CA PHE A 273 -16.67 8.84 3.54
C PHE A 273 -17.80 8.63 2.52
N ASP A 274 -17.67 9.26 1.36
CA ASP A 274 -18.65 9.14 0.28
C ASP A 274 -18.26 8.02 -0.69
N VAL A 275 -19.25 7.32 -1.26
CA VAL A 275 -19.03 6.40 -2.38
C VAL A 275 -19.91 6.79 -3.55
N VAL A 276 -19.31 6.94 -4.72
CA VAL A 276 -20.03 7.24 -5.96
C VAL A 276 -19.78 6.15 -6.97
N VAL A 277 -20.85 5.58 -7.52
CA VAL A 277 -20.79 4.55 -8.55
C VAL A 277 -21.36 5.10 -9.86
N ASN A 278 -20.50 5.29 -10.87
CA ASN A 278 -20.87 5.89 -12.16
C ASN A 278 -21.68 7.20 -12.01
N GLY A 279 -21.28 8.07 -11.08
CA GLY A 279 -21.92 9.36 -10.82
C GLY A 279 -23.14 9.30 -9.88
N ARG A 280 -23.62 8.10 -9.50
CA ARG A 280 -24.70 7.94 -8.52
C ARG A 280 -24.13 7.77 -7.12
N ASN A 281 -24.60 8.57 -6.15
CA ASN A 281 -24.22 8.41 -4.75
C ASN A 281 -24.79 7.08 -4.20
N LEU A 282 -23.90 6.22 -3.69
CA LEU A 282 -24.25 4.91 -3.17
C LEU A 282 -25.22 4.99 -1.98
N ALA A 283 -25.17 6.05 -1.16
CA ALA A 283 -26.09 6.26 -0.03
C ALA A 283 -27.57 6.37 -0.46
N THR A 284 -27.83 6.67 -1.74
CA THR A 284 -29.20 6.77 -2.30
C THR A 284 -29.72 5.44 -2.86
N VAL A 285 -28.89 4.39 -2.83
CA VAL A 285 -29.20 3.09 -3.40
C VAL A 285 -29.81 2.19 -2.31
N ARG A 286 -30.98 1.62 -2.58
CA ARG A 286 -31.61 0.62 -1.71
C ARG A 286 -31.29 -0.77 -2.25
N PHE A 287 -30.74 -1.63 -1.40
CA PHE A 287 -30.38 -3.01 -1.70
C PHE A 287 -31.46 -3.98 -1.24
#